data_AF-A0A7V8DAM3-F1
#
_entry.id   AF-A0A7V8DAM3-F1
#
_cell.length_a   1.000
_cell.length_b   1.000
_cell.length_c   1.000
_cell.angle_alpha   90.00
_cell.angle_beta   90.00
_cell.angle_gamma   90.00
#
_symmetry.space_group_name_H-M   'P 1'
#
loop_
_entity.id
_entity.type
_entity.pdbx_description
1 polymer ?
#
loop_
_entity_poly.entity_id
_entity_poly.type
_entity_poly.pdbx_seq_one_letter_code
_entity_poly.pdbx_strand_id
1 'polypeptide(L)'
;MARSRLPPKPRKPISLEPSSAIGSGVFLNGVANGSTRRVSALPAAGILYDKDGASVFVMRPDNSVTKQKITIGSRNGDMVELLTGPAVGSWIVTAGASFLAENEKIAPTRTPVRGAVPAARPTPTVAAPQNKK
;
A
#
# COMPACT_ATOMS: atom_id res chain seq x y z
N MET A 1 5.95 -28.48 34.36
CA MET A 1 5.69 -28.22 32.92
C MET A 1 4.37 -27.44 32.80
N ALA A 2 4.41 -26.11 32.66
CA ALA A 2 3.21 -25.27 32.59
C ALA A 2 2.98 -24.80 31.16
N ARG A 3 1.89 -25.26 30.52
CA ARG A 3 1.44 -24.79 29.20
C ARG A 3 0.72 -23.45 29.38
N SER A 4 1.40 -22.36 29.06
CA SER A 4 0.81 -21.02 29.01
C SER A 4 -0.35 -21.00 28.01
N ARG A 5 -1.59 -20.89 28.51
CA ARG A 5 -2.77 -20.62 27.69
C ARG A 5 -2.85 -19.11 27.48
N LEU A 6 -2.61 -18.67 26.25
CA LEU A 6 -2.80 -17.29 25.81
C LEU A 6 -4.27 -16.87 26.02
N PRO A 7 -4.57 -15.73 26.66
CA PRO A 7 -5.94 -15.28 26.86
C PRO A 7 -6.59 -14.87 25.54
N PRO A 8 -7.91 -15.09 25.36
CA PRO A 8 -8.63 -14.69 24.16
C PRO A 8 -8.70 -13.16 24.04
N LYS A 9 -8.31 -12.63 22.89
CA LYS A 9 -8.32 -11.19 22.59
C LYS A 9 -9.78 -10.66 22.57
N PRO A 10 -10.12 -9.59 23.30
CA PRO A 10 -11.48 -9.07 23.34
C PRO A 10 -11.91 -8.53 21.96
N ARG A 11 -13.11 -8.93 21.51
CA ARG A 11 -13.75 -8.37 20.30
C ARG A 11 -14.48 -7.09 20.70
N LYS A 12 -14.06 -5.94 20.18
CA LYS A 12 -14.70 -4.65 20.47
C LYS A 12 -15.90 -4.49 19.53
N PRO A 13 -17.14 -4.42 20.03
CA PRO A 13 -18.30 -4.16 19.19
C PRO A 13 -18.19 -2.75 18.58
N ILE A 14 -18.52 -2.62 17.31
CA ILE A 14 -18.60 -1.33 16.63
C ILE A 14 -19.95 -0.73 16.99
N SER A 15 -19.93 0.34 17.80
CA SER A 15 -21.13 1.10 18.13
C SER A 15 -21.33 2.17 17.05
N LEU A 16 -22.45 2.10 16.35
CA LEU A 16 -22.91 3.16 15.47
C LEU A 16 -23.96 4.00 16.20
N GLU A 17 -24.02 5.28 15.92
CA GLU A 17 -25.09 6.12 16.45
C GLU A 17 -26.42 5.68 15.83
N PRO A 18 -27.47 5.42 16.63
CA PRO A 18 -28.76 4.99 16.12
C PRO A 18 -29.37 6.11 15.28
N SER A 19 -29.46 5.87 13.97
CA SER A 19 -30.13 6.77 13.04
C SER A 19 -31.41 6.11 12.52
N SER A 20 -32.47 6.89 12.31
CA SER A 20 -33.77 6.40 11.80
C SER A 20 -33.68 5.76 10.40
N ALA A 21 -32.53 5.86 9.72
CA ALA A 21 -32.25 5.23 8.44
C ALA A 21 -31.78 3.76 8.56
N ILE A 22 -31.46 3.29 9.78
CA ILE A 22 -30.97 1.93 10.04
C ILE A 22 -32.07 1.13 10.73
N GLY A 23 -32.79 0.32 9.96
CA GLY A 23 -33.76 -0.63 10.49
C GLY A 23 -33.09 -1.85 11.12
N SER A 24 -33.73 -2.45 12.13
CA SER A 24 -33.28 -3.75 12.67
C SER A 24 -33.40 -4.83 11.58
N GLY A 25 -32.38 -5.67 11.42
CA GLY A 25 -32.33 -6.75 10.41
C GLY A 25 -31.64 -6.39 9.11
N VAL A 26 -31.10 -5.18 8.96
CA VAL A 26 -30.29 -4.78 7.79
C VAL A 26 -28.82 -5.12 7.98
N PHE A 27 -28.17 -5.59 6.91
CA PHE A 27 -26.72 -5.77 6.88
C PHE A 27 -26.04 -4.47 6.45
N LEU A 28 -25.04 -4.04 7.21
CA LEU A 28 -24.25 -2.85 6.94
C LEU A 28 -22.84 -3.27 6.54
N ASN A 29 -22.30 -2.68 5.46
CA ASN A 29 -20.88 -2.77 5.13
C ASN A 29 -20.18 -1.52 5.64
N GLY A 30 -19.25 -1.68 6.58
CA GLY A 30 -18.47 -0.59 7.15
C GLY A 30 -16.98 -0.84 6.93
N VAL A 31 -16.28 0.19 6.46
CA VAL A 31 -14.81 0.18 6.36
C VAL A 31 -14.22 0.94 7.56
N ALA A 32 -13.49 0.23 8.42
CA ALA A 32 -12.77 0.84 9.52
C ALA A 32 -11.35 1.18 9.06
N ASN A 33 -11.11 2.45 8.76
CA ASN A 33 -9.77 2.93 8.44
C ASN A 33 -9.00 3.19 9.74
N GLY A 34 -7.89 2.48 9.93
CA GLY A 34 -7.00 2.70 11.06
C GLY A 34 -6.18 3.99 10.94
N SER A 35 -5.31 4.22 11.93
CA SER A 35 -4.38 5.35 11.90
C SER A 35 -3.45 5.27 10.69
N THR A 36 -3.37 6.35 9.93
CA THR A 36 -2.50 6.46 8.76
C THR A 36 -1.11 6.93 9.19
N ARG A 37 -0.09 6.12 8.91
CA ARG A 37 1.32 6.50 9.12
C ARG A 37 1.97 6.85 7.78
N ARG A 38 2.77 7.91 7.75
CA ARG A 38 3.64 8.19 6.59
C ARG A 38 4.80 7.20 6.60
N VAL A 39 4.90 6.43 5.52
CA VAL A 39 5.91 5.41 5.32
C VAL A 39 6.44 5.51 3.90
N SER A 40 7.69 5.08 3.71
CA SER A 40 8.26 4.95 2.37
C SER A 40 7.53 3.81 1.66
N ALA A 41 6.97 4.07 0.48
CA ALA A 41 6.28 3.06 -0.30
C ALA A 41 7.01 2.84 -1.62
N LEU A 42 7.14 1.58 -2.02
CA LEU A 42 7.68 1.18 -3.31
C LEU A 42 6.59 0.47 -4.12
N PRO A 43 6.53 0.66 -5.46
CA PRO A 43 5.64 -0.11 -6.31
C PRO A 43 6.03 -1.59 -6.28
N ALA A 44 5.04 -2.48 -6.14
CA ALA A 44 5.26 -3.92 -6.09
C ALA A 44 5.95 -4.47 -7.36
N ALA A 45 5.75 -3.80 -8.50
CA ALA A 45 6.31 -4.20 -9.79
C ALA A 45 7.86 -4.17 -9.85
N GLY A 46 8.52 -3.35 -9.02
CA GLY A 46 9.97 -3.24 -8.98
C GLY A 46 10.67 -4.16 -7.97
N ILE A 47 9.90 -4.96 -7.24
CA ILE A 47 10.42 -5.82 -6.18
C ILE A 47 10.82 -7.17 -6.78
N LEU A 48 12.08 -7.54 -6.60
CA LEU A 48 12.58 -8.88 -6.89
C LEU A 48 12.47 -9.74 -5.64
N TYR A 49 11.86 -10.91 -5.80
CA TYR A 49 11.83 -11.93 -4.76
C TYR A 49 12.93 -12.95 -5.06
N ASP A 50 13.85 -13.10 -4.11
CA ASP A 50 14.97 -14.04 -4.16
C ASP A 50 14.85 -15.04 -3.00
N LYS A 51 15.70 -16.07 -2.96
CA LYS A 51 15.74 -17.04 -1.85
C LYS A 51 16.03 -16.38 -0.50
N ASP A 52 16.74 -15.24 -0.52
CA ASP A 52 17.13 -14.49 0.68
C ASP A 52 16.12 -13.40 1.08
N GLY A 53 15.04 -13.20 0.31
CA GLY A 53 13.99 -12.21 0.57
C GLY A 53 13.79 -11.19 -0.56
N ALA A 54 13.19 -10.05 -0.22
CA ALA A 54 12.90 -8.98 -1.17
C ALA A 54 14.15 -8.13 -1.47
N SER A 55 14.37 -7.78 -2.73
CA SER A 55 15.44 -6.91 -3.21
C SER A 55 14.90 -5.96 -4.28
N VAL A 56 15.56 -4.82 -4.47
CA VAL A 56 15.23 -3.86 -5.54
C VAL A 56 16.49 -3.41 -6.26
N PHE A 57 16.35 -3.05 -7.53
CA PHE A 57 17.41 -2.39 -8.27
C PHE A 57 17.29 -0.87 -8.14
N VAL A 58 18.31 -0.26 -7.55
CA VAL A 58 18.44 1.19 -7.41
C VAL A 58 19.34 1.71 -8.51
N MET A 59 18.89 2.73 -9.23
CA MET A 59 19.68 3.41 -10.25
C MET A 59 20.58 4.45 -9.58
N ARG A 60 21.88 4.34 -9.82
CA ARG A 60 22.88 5.32 -9.42
C ARG A 60 22.92 6.50 -10.41
N PRO A 61 23.54 7.63 -10.03
CA PRO A 61 23.65 8.82 -10.89
C PRO A 61 24.45 8.61 -12.20
N ASP A 62 25.22 7.52 -12.28
CA ASP A 62 26.03 7.11 -13.43
C ASP A 62 25.29 6.20 -14.42
N ASN A 63 23.96 6.07 -14.28
CA ASN A 63 23.07 5.17 -15.03
C ASN A 63 23.33 3.66 -14.79
N SER A 64 24.09 3.31 -13.77
CA SER A 64 24.30 1.92 -13.37
C SER A 64 23.24 1.48 -12.36
N VAL A 65 22.81 0.22 -12.41
CA VAL A 65 21.90 -0.34 -11.39
C VAL A 65 22.65 -1.12 -10.32
N THR A 66 22.15 -1.09 -9.09
CA THR A 66 22.68 -1.88 -7.97
C THR A 66 21.55 -2.62 -7.28
N LYS A 67 21.74 -3.92 -7.06
CA LYS A 67 20.81 -4.73 -6.28
C LYS A 67 20.99 -4.39 -4.81
N GLN A 68 19.94 -3.89 -4.19
CA GLN A 68 19.91 -3.63 -2.75
C GLN A 68 18.83 -4.49 -2.10
N LYS A 69 19.22 -5.24 -1.08
CA LYS A 69 18.29 -6.02 -0.25
C LYS A 69 17.40 -5.06 0.53
N ILE A 70 16.11 -5.36 0.58
CA ILE A 70 15.12 -4.54 1.30
C ILE A 70 14.26 -5.38 2.23
N THR A 71 13.74 -4.72 3.25
CA THR A 71 12.74 -5.28 4.15
C THR A 71 11.42 -4.60 3.86
N ILE A 72 10.43 -5.40 3.45
CA ILE A 72 9.08 -4.94 3.14
C ILE A 72 8.12 -5.25 4.29
N GLY A 73 7.15 -4.35 4.49
CA GLY A 73 6.10 -4.46 5.48
C GLY A 73 4.75 -4.71 4.83
N SER A 74 3.77 -3.88 5.17
CA SER A 74 2.39 -4.01 4.70
C SER A 74 2.25 -3.66 3.22
N ARG A 75 1.47 -4.44 2.48
CA ARG A 75 1.11 -4.12 1.09
C ARG A 75 -0.28 -3.49 1.04
N ASN A 76 -0.40 -2.38 0.30
CA ASN A 76 -1.65 -1.70 0.03
C ASN A 76 -1.83 -1.54 -1.49
N GLY A 77 -2.56 -2.48 -2.10
CA GLY A 77 -2.78 -2.53 -3.56
C GLY A 77 -1.47 -2.72 -4.32
N ASP A 78 -1.12 -1.72 -5.14
CA ASP A 78 0.09 -1.70 -5.97
C ASP A 78 1.34 -1.17 -5.25
N MET A 79 1.16 -0.66 -4.02
CA MET A 79 2.23 -0.10 -3.20
C MET A 79 2.57 -1.02 -2.04
N VAL A 80 3.85 -1.15 -1.74
CA VAL A 80 4.39 -1.94 -0.62
C VAL A 80 5.17 -1.02 0.31
N GLU A 81 4.88 -1.13 1.60
CA GLU A 81 5.61 -0.42 2.65
C GLU A 81 7.06 -0.90 2.72
N LEU A 82 8.00 0.03 2.71
CA LEU A 82 9.43 -0.20 2.88
C LEU A 82 9.82 0.10 4.33
N LEU A 83 10.22 -0.95 5.06
CA LEU A 83 10.72 -0.86 6.44
C LEU A 83 12.20 -0.49 6.47
N THR A 84 13.00 -1.10 5.58
CA THR A 84 14.44 -0.86 5.48
C THR A 84 14.87 -1.00 4.04
N GLY A 85 15.65 -0.04 3.54
CA GLY A 85 16.09 -0.06 2.16
C GLY A 85 16.59 1.30 1.66
N PRO A 86 16.47 1.57 0.35
CA PRO A 86 16.95 2.80 -0.25
C PRO A 86 16.24 4.04 0.29
N ALA A 87 16.92 5.18 0.21
CA ALA A 87 16.40 6.46 0.68
C ALA A 87 15.18 6.91 -0.13
N VAL A 88 14.31 7.69 0.51
CA VAL A 88 13.16 8.30 -0.17
C VAL A 88 13.67 9.22 -1.28
N GLY A 89 13.16 9.03 -2.50
CA GLY A 89 13.59 9.79 -3.68
C GLY A 89 14.67 9.09 -4.53
N SER A 90 15.16 7.92 -4.12
CA SER A 90 16.00 7.10 -4.98
C SER A 90 15.22 6.57 -6.18
N TRP A 91 15.87 6.56 -7.34
CA TRP A 91 15.30 5.98 -8.55
C TRP A 91 15.38 4.46 -8.48
N ILE A 92 14.23 3.80 -8.58
CA ILE A 92 14.13 2.35 -8.61
C ILE A 92 13.63 1.88 -9.97
N VAL A 93 14.10 0.71 -10.38
CA VAL A 93 13.62 0.07 -11.60
C VAL A 93 12.30 -0.65 -11.30
N THR A 94 11.24 -0.27 -12.00
CA THR A 94 9.87 -0.80 -11.81
C THR A 94 9.44 -1.78 -12.90
N ALA A 95 10.12 -1.78 -14.05
CA ALA A 95 9.85 -2.67 -15.18
C ALA A 95 11.16 -3.27 -15.68
N GLY A 96 11.14 -4.55 -16.04
CA GLY A 96 12.34 -5.26 -16.52
C GLY A 96 13.36 -5.60 -15.43
N ALA A 97 13.07 -5.32 -14.16
CA ALA A 97 14.01 -5.51 -13.05
C ALA A 97 14.46 -6.98 -12.90
N SER A 98 13.62 -7.95 -13.29
CA SER A 98 13.95 -9.38 -13.28
C SER A 98 14.99 -9.81 -14.33
N PHE A 99 15.24 -8.97 -15.35
CA PHE A 99 16.18 -9.25 -16.44
C PHE A 99 17.49 -8.49 -16.34
N LEU A 100 17.62 -7.57 -15.37
CA LEU A 100 18.83 -6.78 -15.19
C LEU A 100 19.87 -7.51 -14.34
N ALA A 101 21.13 -7.45 -14.77
CA ALA A 101 22.26 -7.85 -13.96
C ALA A 101 22.71 -6.73 -12.99
N GLU A 102 23.45 -7.10 -11.95
CA GLU A 102 24.13 -6.13 -11.09
C GLU A 102 25.13 -5.30 -11.91
N ASN A 103 25.15 -3.99 -11.67
CA ASN A 103 26.08 -3.04 -12.29
C ASN A 103 25.89 -2.89 -13.81
N GLU A 104 24.70 -3.25 -14.32
CA GLU A 104 24.33 -3.06 -15.72
C GLU A 104 23.94 -1.60 -16.00
N LYS A 105 24.33 -1.09 -17.18
CA LYS A 105 23.93 0.24 -17.64
C LYS A 105 22.59 0.16 -18.35
N ILE A 106 21.62 0.93 -17.87
CA ILE A 106 20.29 0.98 -18.48
C ILE A 106 20.02 2.36 -19.07
N ALA A 107 19.22 2.41 -20.14
CA ALA A 107 18.63 3.63 -20.65
C ALA A 107 17.23 3.80 -20.02
N PRO A 108 17.08 4.63 -18.98
CA PRO A 108 15.81 4.72 -18.25
C PRO A 108 14.74 5.40 -19.10
N THR A 109 13.60 4.74 -19.29
CA THR A 109 12.38 5.40 -19.75
C THR A 109 11.55 5.80 -18.54
N ARG A 110 11.42 7.11 -18.32
CA ARG A 110 10.70 7.64 -17.16
C ARG A 110 9.19 7.43 -17.34
N THR A 111 8.66 6.42 -16.67
CA THR A 111 7.21 6.27 -16.51
C THR A 111 6.83 6.84 -15.14
N PRO A 112 6.15 7.99 -15.06
CA PRO A 112 5.73 8.54 -13.78
C PRO A 112 4.67 7.63 -13.16
N VAL A 113 5.04 6.89 -12.12
CA VAL A 113 4.06 6.23 -11.25
C VAL A 113 3.35 7.32 -10.47
N ARG A 114 2.14 7.69 -10.90
CA ARG A 114 1.27 8.56 -10.14
C ARG A 114 0.87 7.79 -8.87
N GLY A 115 1.51 8.12 -7.75
CA GLY A 115 1.03 7.69 -6.44
C GLY A 115 -0.46 8.01 -6.35
N ALA A 116 -1.28 7.00 -6.09
CA ALA A 116 -2.72 7.16 -6.00
C ALA A 116 -3.02 8.30 -5.02
N VAL A 117 -3.56 9.40 -5.55
CA VAL A 117 -4.14 10.46 -4.74
C VAL A 117 -5.18 9.76 -3.86
N PRO A 118 -5.12 9.88 -2.52
CA PRO A 118 -6.14 9.26 -1.68
C PRO A 118 -7.49 9.72 -2.21
N ALA A 119 -8.30 8.75 -2.63
CA ALA A 119 -9.58 8.99 -3.26
C ALA A 119 -10.32 10.04 -2.43
N ALA A 120 -10.52 11.22 -3.03
CA ALA A 120 -11.40 12.22 -2.51
C ALA A 120 -12.72 11.50 -2.18
N ARG A 121 -13.24 11.74 -0.98
CA ARG A 121 -14.57 11.29 -0.56
C ARG A 121 -15.50 11.39 -1.77
N PRO A 122 -16.18 10.32 -2.19
CA PRO A 122 -17.37 10.54 -3.00
C PRO A 122 -18.29 11.35 -2.09
N THR A 123 -18.38 12.65 -2.35
CA THR A 123 -19.44 13.47 -1.78
C THR A 123 -20.72 12.75 -2.19
N PRO A 124 -21.51 12.18 -1.27
CA PRO A 124 -22.83 11.72 -1.65
C PRO A 124 -23.55 12.95 -2.17
N THR A 125 -23.70 13.04 -3.49
CA THR A 125 -24.58 14.01 -4.12
C THR A 125 -25.96 13.62 -3.61
N VAL A 126 -26.47 14.38 -2.66
CA VAL A 126 -27.88 14.39 -2.30
C VAL A 126 -28.63 14.76 -3.57
N ALA A 127 -29.13 13.74 -4.27
CA ALA A 127 -30.06 13.91 -5.36
C ALA A 127 -31.40 14.35 -4.75
N ALA A 128 -31.62 15.67 -4.72
CA ALA A 128 -32.95 16.23 -4.63
C ALA A 128 -33.62 16.13 -6.01
N PRO A 129 -34.78 15.47 -6.17
CA PRO A 129 -35.69 15.84 -7.25
C PRO A 129 -36.58 16.97 -6.74
N GLN A 130 -36.31 18.17 -7.25
CA GLN A 130 -37.24 19.27 -7.25
C GLN A 130 -38.54 18.85 -7.97
N ASN A 131 -39.64 19.12 -7.32
CA ASN A 131 -41.01 19.20 -7.80
C ASN A 131 -41.16 19.79 -9.22
N LYS A 132 -41.88 19.12 -10.13
CA LYS A 132 -42.67 19.75 -11.23
C LYS A 132 -43.57 18.73 -11.95
N LYS A 133 -44.87 18.68 -11.61
CA LYS A 133 -46.03 19.07 -12.44
C LYS A 133 -47.34 18.54 -11.86
#